data_AF-A0AAX0KNG7-F1
#
_entry.id   AF-A0AAX0KNG7-F1
#
_cell.length_a   1.000
_cell.length_b   1.000
_cell.length_c   1.000
_cell.angle_alpha   90.00
_cell.angle_beta   90.00
_cell.angle_gamma   90.00
#
_symmetry.space_group_name_H-M   'P 1'
#
loop_
_entity.id
_entity.type
_entity.pdbx_description
1 polymer ?
#
loop_
_entity_poly.entity_id
_entity_poly.type
_entity_poly.pdbx_seq_one_letter_code
_entity_poly.pdbx_strand_id
1 'polypeptide(L)'
;MAKTEDEIAREKEQVQKMIGAKGAMEAAIKRIERLEKAISHAECILSDMRGKVGEGLYVKTFYHGRTIGDGEQTISLRDQISYAQSVLEDVK
;
A
#
# COMPACT_ATOMS: atom_id res chain seq x y z
N MET A 1 -43.61 -26.67 12.96
CA MET A 1 -42.53 -27.40 13.63
C MET A 1 -41.55 -26.36 14.16
N ALA A 2 -41.43 -26.22 15.48
CA ALA A 2 -40.49 -25.26 16.08
C ALA A 2 -39.06 -25.80 15.93
N LYS A 3 -38.12 -24.95 15.50
CA LYS A 3 -36.69 -25.29 15.47
C LYS A 3 -36.23 -25.78 16.83
N THR A 4 -35.48 -26.88 16.86
CA THR A 4 -34.91 -27.45 18.08
C THR A 4 -33.85 -26.50 18.66
N GLU A 5 -33.70 -26.44 19.98
CA GLU A 5 -32.77 -25.51 20.65
C GLU A 5 -31.32 -25.64 20.14
N ASP A 6 -30.89 -26.85 19.75
CA ASP A 6 -29.60 -27.12 19.12
C ASP A 6 -29.41 -26.50 17.74
N GLU A 7 -30.50 -26.32 16.98
CA GLU A 7 -30.46 -25.63 15.69
C GLU A 7 -30.33 -24.12 15.91
N ILE A 8 -31.04 -23.59 16.91
CA ILE A 8 -30.97 -22.18 17.30
C ILE A 8 -29.57 -21.83 17.84
N ALA A 9 -28.96 -22.70 18.64
CA ALA A 9 -27.61 -22.50 19.16
C ALA A 9 -26.56 -22.46 18.05
N ARG A 10 -26.64 -23.39 17.08
CA ARG A 10 -25.75 -23.43 15.92
C ARG A 10 -25.91 -22.21 15.01
N GLU A 11 -27.13 -21.74 14.78
CA GLU A 11 -27.37 -20.50 14.02
C GLU A 11 -26.78 -19.28 14.72
N LYS A 12 -26.92 -19.17 16.05
CA LYS A 12 -26.32 -18.06 16.82
C LYS A 12 -24.79 -18.04 16.73
N GLU A 13 -24.15 -19.20 16.80
CA GLU A 13 -22.69 -19.30 16.68
C GLU A 13 -22.22 -18.93 15.26
N GLN A 14 -22.93 -19.37 14.23
CA GLN A 14 -22.64 -18.96 12.84
C GLN A 14 -22.81 -17.45 12.65
N VAL A 15 -23.87 -16.86 13.20
CA VAL A 15 -24.11 -15.41 13.14
C VAL A 15 -22.97 -14.65 13.83
N GLN A 16 -22.48 -15.10 14.99
CA GLN A 16 -21.33 -14.46 15.64
C GLN A 16 -20.04 -14.55 14.80
N LYS A 17 -19.77 -15.70 14.18
CA LYS A 17 -18.63 -15.86 13.26
C LYS A 17 -18.75 -14.91 12.06
N MET A 18 -19.94 -14.77 11.50
CA MET A 18 -20.19 -13.84 10.40
C MET A 18 -20.03 -12.38 10.82
N ILE A 19 -20.47 -11.99 12.01
CA ILE A 19 -20.27 -10.64 12.56
C ILE A 19 -18.77 -10.35 12.71
N GLY A 20 -18.00 -11.30 13.25
CA GLY A 20 -16.54 -11.17 13.37
C GLY A 20 -15.86 -11.01 12.01
N ALA A 21 -16.24 -11.85 11.03
CA ALA A 21 -15.73 -11.76 9.66
C ALA A 21 -16.08 -10.44 8.99
N LYS A 22 -17.33 -9.94 9.17
CA LYS A 22 -17.77 -8.65 8.66
C LYS A 22 -16.94 -7.50 9.26
N GLY A 23 -16.71 -7.51 10.57
CA GLY A 23 -15.87 -6.51 11.23
C GLY A 23 -14.43 -6.50 10.71
N ALA A 24 -13.85 -7.68 10.48
CA ALA A 24 -12.52 -7.80 9.87
C ALA A 24 -12.49 -7.28 8.43
N MET A 25 -13.53 -7.56 7.63
CA MET A 25 -13.68 -7.03 6.27
C MET A 25 -13.81 -5.51 6.25
N GLU A 26 -14.64 -4.92 7.12
CA GLU A 26 -14.78 -3.46 7.22
C GLU A 26 -13.46 -2.78 7.62
N ALA A 27 -12.69 -3.40 8.54
CA ALA A 27 -11.37 -2.92 8.91
C ALA A 27 -10.37 -3.00 7.75
N ALA A 28 -10.42 -4.08 6.97
CA ALA A 28 -9.60 -4.25 5.78
C ALA A 28 -9.94 -3.20 4.71
N ILE A 29 -11.22 -2.95 4.43
CA ILE A 29 -11.67 -1.92 3.49
C ILE A 29 -11.16 -0.54 3.92
N LYS A 30 -11.36 -0.15 5.18
CA LYS A 30 -10.84 1.13 5.71
C LYS A 30 -9.30 1.23 5.63
N ARG A 31 -8.59 0.10 5.68
CA ARG A 31 -7.14 0.08 5.49
C ARG A 31 -6.78 0.29 4.02
N ILE A 32 -7.49 -0.36 3.10
CA ILE A 32 -7.32 -0.19 1.65
C ILE A 32 -7.58 1.27 1.26
N GLU A 33 -8.70 1.86 1.67
CA GLU A 33 -9.03 3.27 1.38
C GLU A 33 -7.94 4.25 1.89
N ARG A 34 -7.34 3.96 3.05
CA ARG A 34 -6.23 4.77 3.58
C ARG A 34 -4.96 4.61 2.75
N LEU A 35 -4.67 3.40 2.29
CA LEU A 35 -3.52 3.12 1.43
C LEU A 35 -3.69 3.78 0.06
N GLU A 36 -4.87 3.70 -0.55
CA GLU A 36 -5.20 4.37 -1.81
C GLU A 36 -5.01 5.89 -1.72
N LYS A 37 -5.48 6.51 -0.63
CA LYS A 37 -5.26 7.94 -0.36
C LYS A 37 -3.77 8.28 -0.19
N ALA A 38 -3.02 7.44 0.51
CA ALA A 38 -1.58 7.64 0.71
C ALA A 38 -0.81 7.53 -0.60
N ILE A 39 -1.14 6.55 -1.45
CA ILE A 39 -0.56 6.36 -2.79
C ILE A 39 -0.84 7.59 -3.66
N SER A 40 -2.10 8.03 -3.71
CA SER A 40 -2.51 9.22 -4.48
C SER A 40 -1.75 10.48 -4.04
N HIS A 41 -1.54 10.64 -2.73
CA HIS A 41 -0.78 11.77 -2.21
C HIS A 41 0.72 11.66 -2.57
N ALA A 42 1.30 10.47 -2.49
CA ALA A 42 2.69 10.23 -2.86
C ALA A 42 2.95 10.53 -4.35
N GLU A 43 2.03 10.17 -5.24
CA GLU A 43 2.12 10.51 -6.67
C GLU A 43 2.12 12.02 -6.91
N CYS A 44 1.23 12.76 -6.25
CA CYS A 44 1.21 14.23 -6.33
C CYS A 44 2.56 14.83 -5.91
N ILE A 45 3.11 14.37 -4.78
CA ILE A 45 4.41 14.83 -4.29
C ILE A 45 5.51 14.51 -5.31
N LEU A 46 5.55 13.29 -5.84
CA LEU A 46 6.57 12.90 -6.82
C LEU A 46 6.45 13.68 -8.14
N SER A 47 5.23 13.96 -8.59
CA SER A 47 4.97 14.80 -9.77
C SER A 47 5.50 16.23 -9.56
N ASP A 48 5.19 16.82 -8.41
CA ASP A 48 5.70 18.13 -8.02
C ASP A 48 7.23 18.15 -7.94
N MET A 49 7.83 17.10 -7.37
CA MET A 49 9.28 16.97 -7.26
C MET A 49 9.93 16.82 -8.63
N ARG A 50 9.36 16.03 -9.55
CA ARG A 50 9.90 15.84 -10.90
C ARG A 50 9.99 17.15 -11.67
N GLY A 51 9.01 18.05 -11.49
CA GLY A 51 9.03 19.38 -12.11
C GLY A 51 10.04 20.35 -11.50
N LYS A 52 10.44 20.12 -10.24
CA LYS A 52 11.35 21.00 -9.48
C LYS A 52 12.80 20.51 -9.45
N VAL A 53 13.03 19.23 -9.70
CA VAL A 53 14.37 18.62 -9.73
C VAL A 53 15.01 18.85 -11.10
N GLY A 54 16.17 19.51 -11.11
CA GLY A 54 16.96 19.72 -12.31
C GLY A 54 17.56 18.43 -12.88
N GLU A 55 17.73 18.38 -14.20
CA GLU A 55 18.28 17.24 -14.95
C GLU A 55 19.69 16.82 -14.51
N GLY A 56 20.46 17.75 -13.94
CA GLY A 56 21.83 17.50 -13.47
C GLY A 56 21.94 17.11 -12.00
N LEU A 57 20.84 16.84 -11.28
CA LEU A 57 20.91 16.52 -9.86
C LEU A 57 21.19 15.03 -9.63
N TYR A 58 22.42 14.75 -9.20
CA TYR A 58 22.88 13.41 -8.84
C TYR A 58 23.15 13.33 -7.34
N VAL A 59 22.81 12.19 -6.74
CA VAL A 59 23.01 11.93 -5.32
C VAL A 59 23.82 10.66 -5.16
N LYS A 60 24.72 10.66 -4.18
CA LYS A 60 25.43 9.45 -3.80
C LYS A 60 24.63 8.69 -2.75
N THR A 61 24.37 7.42 -3.01
CA THR A 61 23.63 6.54 -2.10
C THR A 61 24.42 5.26 -1.86
N PHE A 62 24.13 4.62 -0.72
CA PHE A 62 24.68 3.34 -0.30
C PHE A 62 23.62 2.22 -0.32
N TYR A 63 22.36 2.58 -0.57
CA TYR A 63 21.24 1.64 -0.54
C TYR A 63 20.64 1.48 -1.94
N HIS A 64 20.75 0.28 -2.49
CA HIS A 64 20.41 -0.01 -3.89
C HIS A 64 19.38 -1.12 -4.04
N GLY A 65 18.80 -1.64 -2.94
CA GLY A 65 17.69 -2.60 -2.94
C GLY A 65 17.94 -3.95 -3.65
N ARG A 66 19.08 -4.13 -4.34
CA ARG A 66 19.38 -5.29 -5.19
C ARG A 66 20.50 -6.17 -4.64
N THR A 67 21.37 -5.65 -3.77
CA THR A 67 22.46 -6.42 -3.15
C THR A 67 22.93 -5.77 -1.85
N ILE A 68 23.08 -6.56 -0.77
CA ILE A 68 23.79 -6.14 0.44
C ILE A 68 25.28 -6.11 0.08
N GLY A 69 25.93 -4.95 0.16
CA GLY A 69 27.36 -4.80 -0.07
C GLY A 69 27.78 -4.06 -1.34
N ASP A 70 26.83 -3.56 -2.14
CA ASP A 70 27.18 -2.63 -3.21
C ASP A 70 27.73 -1.33 -2.60
N GLY A 71 28.91 -0.93 -3.05
CA GLY A 71 29.57 0.31 -2.60
C GLY A 71 28.76 1.56 -2.94
N GLU A 72 29.33 2.72 -2.63
CA GLU A 72 28.75 4.02 -3.00
C GLU A 72 28.41 4.06 -4.51
N GLN A 73 27.16 4.34 -4.87
CA GLN A 73 26.80 4.64 -6.27
C GLN A 73 26.20 6.03 -6.38
N THR A 74 26.39 6.61 -7.56
CA THR A 74 25.80 7.89 -7.93
C THR A 74 24.54 7.63 -8.76
N ILE A 75 23.42 8.17 -8.32
CA ILE A 75 22.11 8.01 -8.96
C ILE A 75 21.57 9.36 -9.43
N SER A 76 20.88 9.37 -10.57
CA SER A 76 20.08 10.52 -11.01
C SER A 76 18.82 10.58 -10.15
N LEU A 77 18.63 11.69 -9.42
CA LEU A 77 17.44 11.83 -8.58
C LEU A 77 16.17 11.91 -9.43
N ARG A 78 16.25 12.48 -10.63
CA ARG A 78 15.13 12.58 -11.57
C ARG A 78 14.70 11.20 -12.07
N ASP A 79 15.65 10.32 -12.35
CA ASP A 79 15.36 8.96 -12.82
C ASP A 79 14.74 8.13 -11.70
N GLN A 80 15.21 8.29 -10.46
CA GLN A 80 14.62 7.62 -9.30
C GLN A 80 13.19 8.09 -9.02
N ILE A 81 12.91 9.39 -9.13
CA ILE A 81 11.54 9.92 -9.00
C ILE A 81 10.66 9.34 -10.12
N SER A 82 11.16 9.31 -11.35
CA SER A 82 10.40 8.77 -12.50
C SER A 82 10.10 7.28 -12.33
N TYR A 83 11.06 6.50 -11.84
CA TYR A 83 10.86 5.09 -11.51
C TYR A 83 9.86 4.91 -10.35
N ALA A 84 9.95 5.73 -9.30
CA ALA A 84 8.97 5.68 -8.21
C ALA A 84 7.56 6.00 -8.70
N GLN A 85 7.39 6.93 -9.64
CA GLN A 85 6.10 7.22 -10.26
C GLN A 85 5.56 6.03 -11.06
N SER A 86 6.39 5.40 -11.90
CA SER A 86 5.92 4.23 -12.69
C SER A 86 5.48 3.08 -11.80
N VAL A 87 6.17 2.85 -10.67
CA VAL A 87 5.76 1.81 -9.71
C VAL A 87 4.41 2.15 -9.06
N LEU A 88 4.12 3.42 -8.80
CA LEU A 88 2.82 3.81 -8.22
C LEU A 88 1.68 3.74 -9.26
N GLU A 89 1.97 4.04 -10.51
CA GLU A 89 1.01 3.87 -11.62
C GLU A 89 0.61 2.40 -11.80
N ASP A 90 1.55 1.46 -11.64
CA ASP A 90 1.29 0.01 -11.74
C ASP A 90 0.43 -0.56 -10.59
N VAL A 91 0.27 0.18 -9.48
CA VAL A 91 -0.51 -0.27 -8.31
C VAL A 91 -1.99 0.11 -8.44
N LYS A 92 -2.35 1.00 -9.37
CA LYS A 92 -3.74 1.39 -9.66
C LYS A 92 -4.40 0.44 -10.66
#